data_AF-A0A5B8U7B5-F1
#
_entry.id   AF-A0A5B8U7B5-F1
#
_cell.length_a   1.000
_cell.length_b   1.000
_cell.length_c   1.000
_cell.angle_alpha   90.00
_cell.angle_beta   90.00
_cell.angle_gamma   90.00
#
_symmetry.space_group_name_H-M   'P 1'
#
loop_
_entity.id
_entity.type
_entity.pdbx_description
1 polymer ?
#
loop_
_entity_poly.entity_id
_entity_poly.type
_entity_poly.pdbx_seq_one_letter_code
_entity_poly.pdbx_strand_id
1 'polypeptide(L)'
;MAMFAWIMMGLALWHFAIFLPDRFWGGIVGAFLGALFGAALFGLIVNGFSIPGENATHLLQALEAAPGAVLGMAAVYAEGVRRGIPALDL
;
A
#
# COMPACT_ATOMS: atom_id res chain seq x y z
N MET A 1 15.06 -6.98 -7.51
CA MET A 1 14.82 -5.53 -7.64
C MET A 1 13.34 -5.20 -7.56
N ALA A 2 12.45 -6.04 -8.11
CA ALA A 2 11.00 -5.81 -8.08
C ALA A 2 10.39 -5.54 -6.69
N MET A 3 10.78 -6.31 -5.65
CA MET A 3 10.29 -6.06 -4.28
C MET A 3 10.55 -4.63 -3.80
N PHE A 4 11.75 -4.11 -4.08
CA PHE A 4 12.08 -2.73 -3.75
C PHE A 4 11.19 -1.76 -4.55
N ALA A 5 11.01 -1.99 -5.85
CA ALA A 5 10.13 -1.16 -6.69
C ALA A 5 8.67 -1.15 -6.21
N TRP A 6 8.12 -2.31 -5.80
CA TRP A 6 6.78 -2.43 -5.26
C TRP A 6 6.61 -1.65 -3.96
N ILE A 7 7.57 -1.79 -3.05
CA ILE A 7 7.59 -1.04 -1.79
C ILE A 7 7.67 0.46 -2.04
N MET A 8 8.53 0.91 -2.96
CA MET A 8 8.63 2.32 -3.32
C MET A 8 7.34 2.86 -3.96
N MET A 9 6.64 2.06 -4.76
CA MET A 9 5.31 2.43 -5.28
C MET A 9 4.28 2.54 -4.16
N GLY A 10 4.25 1.59 -3.23
CA GLY A 10 3.38 1.64 -2.06
C GLY A 10 3.63 2.88 -1.21
N LEU A 11 4.90 3.22 -0.96
CA LEU A 11 5.30 4.45 -0.27
C LEU A 11 4.84 5.69 -1.02
N ALA A 12 5.05 5.75 -2.34
CA ALA A 12 4.63 6.88 -3.16
C ALA A 12 3.12 7.14 -3.03
N LEU A 13 2.31 6.08 -3.05
CA LEU A 13 0.86 6.19 -2.90
C LEU A 13 0.42 6.52 -1.47
N TRP A 14 1.11 6.00 -0.46
CA TRP A 14 0.82 6.31 0.94
C TRP A 14 0.97 7.80 1.27
N HIS A 15 1.86 8.54 0.60
CA HIS A 15 1.99 9.99 0.81
C HIS A 15 0.68 10.74 0.52
N PHE A 16 -0.17 10.22 -0.37
CA PHE A 16 -1.47 10.83 -0.67
C PHE A 16 -2.53 10.53 0.40
N ALA A 17 -2.23 9.70 1.41
CA ALA A 17 -3.14 9.46 2.54
C ALA A 17 -3.40 10.72 3.37
N ILE A 18 -2.53 11.74 3.29
CA ILE A 18 -2.74 13.05 3.94
C ILE A 18 -4.01 13.76 3.45
N PHE A 19 -4.51 13.41 2.26
CA PHE A 19 -5.74 13.99 1.69
C PHE A 19 -7.01 13.29 2.18
N LEU A 20 -6.89 12.23 2.96
CA LEU A 20 -8.01 11.54 3.59
C LEU A 20 -8.06 11.90 5.08
N PRO A 21 -9.27 12.03 5.66
CA PRO A 21 -9.41 12.15 7.11
C PRO A 21 -8.72 10.97 7.81
N ASP A 22 -7.89 11.22 8.83
CA ASP A 22 -7.15 10.12 9.47
C ASP A 22 -8.10 9.28 10.33
N ARG A 23 -8.61 8.22 9.71
CA ARG A 23 -9.46 7.18 10.34
C ARG A 23 -8.84 5.80 10.21
N PHE A 24 -7.56 5.73 9.86
CA PHE A 24 -6.87 4.46 9.71
C PHE A 24 -6.72 3.77 11.06
N TRP A 25 -6.90 2.45 11.11
CA TRP A 25 -6.56 1.70 12.31
C TRP A 25 -5.05 1.77 12.58
N GLY A 26 -4.66 2.46 13.66
CA GLY A 26 -3.25 2.79 13.93
C GLY A 26 -2.77 4.09 13.28
N GLY A 27 -3.70 4.94 12.81
CA GLY A 27 -3.42 6.24 12.19
C GLY A 27 -2.60 6.12 10.91
N ILE A 28 -1.86 7.19 10.58
CA ILE A 28 -1.00 7.23 9.39
C ILE A 28 0.03 6.08 9.32
N VAL A 29 0.48 5.55 10.46
CA VAL A 29 1.38 4.38 10.53
C VAL A 29 0.65 3.10 10.13
N GLY A 30 -0.62 2.96 10.50
CA GLY A 30 -1.48 1.89 10.02
C GLY A 30 -1.64 1.93 8.50
N ALA A 31 -1.93 3.11 7.95
CA ALA A 31 -2.01 3.32 6.50
C ALA A 31 -0.69 2.95 5.81
N PHE A 32 0.45 3.33 6.40
CA PHE A 32 1.79 3.02 5.91
C PHE A 32 2.01 1.51 5.81
N LEU A 33 1.74 0.77 6.88
CA LEU A 33 1.88 -0.68 6.89
C LEU A 33 0.91 -1.33 5.89
N GLY A 34 -0.34 -0.85 5.83
CA GLY A 34 -1.32 -1.31 4.84
C GLY A 34 -0.83 -1.14 3.41
N ALA A 35 -0.28 0.02 3.05
CA ALA A 35 0.27 0.30 1.73
C ALA A 35 1.45 -0.63 1.39
N LEU A 36 2.39 -0.81 2.31
CA LEU A 36 3.59 -1.64 2.10
C LEU A 36 3.24 -3.12 1.94
N PHE A 37 2.46 -3.67 2.87
CA PHE A 37 2.08 -5.08 2.81
C PHE A 37 1.16 -5.34 1.62
N GLY A 38 0.21 -4.45 1.35
CA GLY A 38 -0.66 -4.53 0.18
C GLY A 38 0.13 -4.53 -1.13
N ALA A 39 1.06 -3.58 -1.30
CA ALA A 39 1.94 -3.47 -2.46
C ALA A 39 2.76 -4.75 -2.68
N ALA A 40 3.47 -5.21 -1.64
CA ALA A 40 4.32 -6.39 -1.72
C ALA A 40 3.50 -7.66 -2.00
N LEU A 41 2.37 -7.85 -1.32
CA LEU A 41 1.51 -9.02 -1.48
C LEU A 41 0.90 -9.07 -2.88
N PHE A 42 0.38 -7.96 -3.38
CA PHE A 42 -0.21 -7.92 -4.71
C PHE A 42 0.84 -8.13 -5.81
N GLY A 43 2.02 -7.50 -5.68
CA GLY A 43 3.15 -7.74 -6.57
C GLY A 43 3.55 -9.23 -6.62
N LEU A 44 3.62 -9.89 -5.46
CA LEU A 44 3.85 -11.34 -5.38
C LEU A 44 2.74 -12.14 -6.07
N ILE A 45 1.46 -11.82 -5.83
CA ILE A 45 0.33 -12.55 -6.43
C ILE A 45 0.39 -12.46 -7.96
N VAL A 46 0.60 -11.27 -8.52
CA VAL A 46 0.68 -11.06 -9.98
C VAL A 46 1.87 -11.79 -10.60
N ASN A 47 2.97 -11.93 -9.85
CA ASN A 47 4.20 -12.58 -10.32
C ASN A 47 4.31 -14.04 -9.88
N GLY A 48 3.20 -14.68 -9.50
CA GLY A 48 3.16 -16.11 -9.16
C GLY A 48 4.03 -16.46 -7.95
N PHE A 49 4.10 -15.58 -6.95
CA PHE A 49 4.93 -15.66 -5.74
C PHE A 49 6.44 -15.68 -6.01
N SER A 50 6.86 -15.20 -7.18
CA SER A 50 8.27 -14.95 -7.49
C SER A 50 8.59 -13.45 -7.40
N ILE A 51 9.86 -13.12 -7.16
CA ILE A 51 10.34 -11.73 -7.14
C ILE A 51 11.25 -11.53 -8.36
N PRO A 52 10.81 -10.80 -9.39
CA PRO A 52 11.62 -10.56 -10.57
C PRO A 52 12.97 -9.89 -10.27
N GLY A 53 13.99 -10.39 -10.96
CA GLY A 53 15.34 -9.84 -10.97
C GLY A 53 15.40 -8.49 -11.68
N GLU A 54 16.56 -7.82 -11.61
CA GLU A 54 16.80 -6.50 -12.21
C GLU A 54 16.48 -6.46 -13.70
N ASN A 55 16.93 -7.46 -14.46
CA ASN A 55 16.76 -7.53 -15.92
C ASN A 55 15.29 -7.59 -16.38
N ALA A 56 14.37 -7.96 -15.47
CA ALA A 56 12.94 -8.04 -15.72
C ALA A 56 12.15 -6.96 -14.96
N THR A 57 12.83 -6.10 -14.20
CA THR A 57 12.18 -5.02 -13.45
C THR A 57 12.06 -3.79 -14.36
N HIS A 58 10.85 -3.54 -14.87
CA HIS A 58 10.53 -2.36 -15.66
C HIS A 58 9.53 -1.44 -14.93
N LEU A 59 9.22 -0.28 -15.52
CA LEU A 59 8.25 0.67 -14.94
C LEU A 59 6.89 0.01 -14.65
N LEU A 60 6.44 -0.86 -15.55
CA LEU A 60 5.17 -1.57 -15.40
C LEU A 60 5.16 -2.46 -14.16
N GLN A 61 6.30 -3.07 -13.83
CA GLN A 61 6.49 -3.89 -12.63
C GLN A 61 6.22 -3.10 -11.35
N ALA A 62 6.62 -1.83 -11.30
CA ALA A 62 6.34 -0.98 -10.15
C ALA A 62 4.84 -0.66 -10.05
N LEU A 63 4.18 -0.42 -11.18
CA LEU A 63 2.74 -0.11 -11.23
C LEU A 63 1.85 -1.29 -10.81
N GLU A 64 2.30 -2.52 -10.99
CA GLU A 64 1.58 -3.71 -10.49
C GLU A 64 1.30 -3.64 -8.99
N ALA A 65 2.16 -2.98 -8.21
CA ALA A 65 1.97 -2.87 -6.76
C ALA A 65 0.91 -1.83 -6.36
N ALA A 66 0.51 -0.93 -7.27
CA ALA A 66 -0.40 0.16 -6.97
C ALA A 66 -1.80 -0.29 -6.48
N PRO A 67 -2.47 -1.26 -7.13
CA PRO A 67 -3.74 -1.79 -6.61
C PRO A 67 -3.60 -2.39 -5.22
N GLY A 68 -2.52 -3.12 -4.97
CA GLY A 68 -2.22 -3.69 -3.66
C GLY A 68 -2.10 -2.63 -2.57
N ALA A 69 -1.35 -1.56 -2.83
CA ALA A 69 -1.16 -0.47 -1.88
C ALA A 69 -2.50 0.22 -1.52
N VAL A 70 -3.31 0.52 -2.54
CA VAL A 70 -4.63 1.15 -2.36
C VAL A 70 -5.57 0.24 -1.58
N LEU A 71 -5.63 -1.05 -1.92
CA LEU A 71 -6.47 -2.03 -1.22
C LEU A 71 -6.02 -2.23 0.23
N GLY A 72 -4.71 -2.28 0.48
CA GLY A 72 -4.16 -2.41 1.83
C GLY A 72 -4.49 -1.20 2.71
N MET A 73 -4.30 0.02 2.19
CA MET A 73 -4.74 1.23 2.89
C MET A 73 -6.26 1.27 3.11
N ALA A 74 -7.05 0.90 2.09
CA ALA A 74 -8.50 0.87 2.19
C ALA A 74 -8.99 -0.14 3.25
N ALA A 75 -8.34 -1.30 3.37
CA ALA A 75 -8.64 -2.28 4.40
C ALA A 75 -8.37 -1.73 5.81
N VAL A 76 -7.22 -1.06 6.00
CA VAL A 76 -6.88 -0.44 7.29
C VAL A 76 -7.81 0.73 7.63
N TYR A 77 -8.21 1.52 6.64
CA TYR A 77 -9.20 2.59 6.79
C TYR A 77 -10.57 2.03 7.18
N ALA A 78 -11.05 1.02 6.45
CA ALA A 78 -12.34 0.38 6.72
C ALA A 78 -12.37 -0.24 8.13
N GLU A 79 -11.27 -0.84 8.57
CA GLU A 79 -11.14 -1.37 9.92
C GLU A 79 -11.19 -0.26 10.98
N GLY A 80 -10.57 0.89 10.74
CA GLY A 80 -10.66 2.03 11.65
C GLY A 80 -12.06 2.65 11.70
N VAL A 81 -12.76 2.74 10.56
CA VAL A 81 -14.18 3.11 10.50
C VAL A 81 -15.04 2.13 11.30
N ARG A 82 -14.83 0.82 11.13
CA ARG A 82 -15.56 -0.24 11.84
C ARG A 82 -15.37 -0.15 13.35
N ARG A 83 -14.21 0.30 13.81
CA ARG A 83 -13.88 0.52 15.24
C ARG A 83 -14.44 1.82 15.80
N GLY A 84 -15.07 2.66 14.97
CA GLY A 84 -15.60 3.96 15.40
C GLY A 84 -14.51 4.99 15.67
N ILE A 85 -13.33 4.87 15.04
CA ILE A 85 -12.28 5.89 15.16
C ILE A 85 -12.82 7.21 14.57
N PRO A 86 -12.85 8.30 15.36
CA PRO A 86 -13.29 9.61 14.88
C PRO A 86 -12.34 10.11 13.80
N ALA A 87 -12.85 10.87 12.85
CA ALA A 87 -12.01 11.58 11.90
C ALA A 87 -11.20 12.63 12.67
N LEU A 88 -9.86 12.52 12.61
CA LEU A 88 -9.02 13.63 12.98
C LEU A 88 -9.03 14.62 11.80
N ASP A 89 -9.64 15.77 12.02
CA ASP A 89 -9.50 16.92 11.14
C ASP A 89 -8.09 17.50 11.38
N LEU A 90 -7.24 17.45 10.35
CA LEU A 90 -5.89 18.04 10.36
C LEU A 90 -5.93 19.56 10.18
#